data_AF-A8M009-F1
#
_entry.id   AF-A8M009-F1
#
_cell.length_a   1.000
_cell.length_b   1.000
_cell.length_c   1.000
_cell.angle_alpha   90.00
_cell.angle_beta   90.00
_cell.angle_gamma   90.00
#
_symmetry.space_group_name_H-M   'P 1'
#
loop_
_entity.id
_entity.type
_entity.pdbx_description
1 polymer ?
#
loop_
_entity_poly.entity_id
_entity_poly.type
_entity_poly.pdbx_seq_one_letter_code
_entity_poly.pdbx_strand_id
1 'polypeptide(L)'
;MNANELLMGGGVKSAAFPTVGTCVSGRVVREPEARQQTTPEGVAKTFDNGDPMMQIIVQVHTDARDPQDADDDGVRALYIKGNMLSAVRDAVRKSGAKGIEVGATLTVTYTGDGEKKRAAWSAPKLYSATYIAPPAPANNILMGQPTTPAPQAVPATPPPADTAPAGVDPALWAQMSTDQRAKLRAAMGQ
;
A
#
# COMPACT_ATOMS: atom_id res chain seq x y z
N MET A 1 -1.69 -18.42 6.46
CA MET A 1 -0.35 -18.62 7.09
C MET A 1 0.61 -19.09 6.01
N ASN A 2 1.71 -18.37 5.79
CA ASN A 2 2.71 -18.68 4.76
C ASN A 2 3.88 -19.51 5.32
N ALA A 3 4.56 -20.29 4.46
CA ALA A 3 5.70 -21.12 4.83
C ALA A 3 6.83 -20.37 5.54
N ASN A 4 7.10 -19.12 5.15
CA ASN A 4 8.16 -18.32 5.78
C ASN A 4 7.74 -17.80 7.17
N GLU A 5 6.45 -17.55 7.40
CA GLU A 5 5.92 -17.16 8.73
C GLU A 5 6.01 -18.35 9.71
N LEU A 6 5.73 -19.56 9.22
CA LEU A 6 5.87 -20.80 9.98
C LEU A 6 7.34 -21.09 10.34
N LEU A 7 8.26 -20.80 9.41
CA LEU A 7 9.69 -21.04 9.59
C LEU A 7 10.34 -20.06 10.59
N MET A 8 9.93 -18.80 10.59
CA MET A 8 10.55 -17.73 11.39
C MET A 8 9.87 -17.50 12.74
N GLY A 9 8.80 -18.25 13.08
CA GLY A 9 8.17 -18.22 14.41
C GLY A 9 7.42 -16.92 14.77
N GLY A 10 7.31 -15.96 13.85
CA GLY A 10 6.65 -14.68 14.06
C GLY A 10 5.27 -14.65 13.42
N GLY A 11 4.21 -14.49 14.23
CA GLY A 11 2.86 -14.22 13.74
C GLY A 11 2.71 -12.74 13.38
N VAL A 12 2.00 -12.43 12.29
CA VAL A 12 1.70 -11.04 11.90
C VAL A 12 0.92 -10.36 13.03
N LYS A 13 1.42 -9.22 13.52
CA LYS A 13 0.78 -8.45 14.59
C LYS A 13 -0.62 -8.00 14.16
N SER A 14 -1.56 -8.02 15.09
CA SER A 14 -2.95 -7.62 14.82
C SER A 14 -3.10 -6.10 14.86
N ALA A 15 -3.87 -5.53 13.94
CA ALA A 15 -4.28 -4.13 14.01
C ALA A 15 -5.29 -3.92 15.16
N ALA A 16 -5.04 -2.93 16.02
CA ALA A 16 -5.91 -2.58 17.14
C ALA A 16 -6.59 -1.22 16.93
N PHE A 17 -7.81 -1.09 17.46
CA PHE A 17 -8.60 0.15 17.46
C PHE A 17 -9.03 0.48 18.90
N PRO A 18 -8.11 0.96 19.75
CA PRO A 18 -8.36 1.17 21.17
C PRO A 18 -9.31 2.34 21.44
N THR A 19 -9.22 3.43 20.66
CA THR A 19 -9.98 4.66 20.91
C THR A 19 -10.65 5.17 19.64
N VAL A 20 -11.78 5.86 19.80
CA VAL A 20 -12.43 6.55 18.68
C VAL A 20 -11.44 7.51 18.01
N GLY A 21 -11.40 7.49 16.68
CA GLY A 21 -10.42 8.20 15.88
C GLY A 21 -9.17 7.40 15.53
N THR A 22 -8.93 6.23 16.14
CA THR A 22 -7.82 5.36 15.69
C THR A 22 -8.01 5.00 14.22
N CYS A 23 -6.98 5.28 13.44
CA CYS A 23 -6.89 5.02 12.02
C CYS A 23 -5.78 4.01 11.75
N VAL A 24 -6.08 3.00 10.94
CA VAL A 24 -5.10 2.06 10.41
C VAL A 24 -5.15 2.19 8.90
N SER A 25 -4.05 2.66 8.32
CA SER A 25 -3.88 2.79 6.87
C SER A 25 -2.66 2.00 6.44
N GLY A 26 -2.79 1.30 5.33
CA GLY A 26 -1.67 0.56 4.78
C GLY A 26 -1.95 -0.07 3.43
N ARG A 27 -0.88 -0.51 2.78
CA ARG A 27 -0.93 -1.23 1.51
C ARG A 27 -1.20 -2.71 1.75
N VAL A 28 -2.16 -3.28 1.06
CA VAL A 28 -2.46 -4.72 1.12
C VAL A 28 -1.26 -5.50 0.57
N VAL A 29 -0.63 -6.34 1.39
CA VAL A 29 0.59 -7.08 1.02
C VAL A 29 0.34 -8.51 0.58
N ARG A 30 -0.81 -9.08 0.91
CA ARG A 30 -1.20 -10.45 0.56
C ARG A 30 -2.67 -10.51 0.18
N GLU A 31 -3.04 -11.57 -0.53
CA GLU A 31 -4.43 -11.84 -0.84
C GLU A 31 -5.27 -11.97 0.45
N PRO A 32 -6.45 -11.34 0.52
CA PRO A 32 -7.34 -11.48 1.67
C PRO A 32 -7.77 -12.94 1.88
N GLU A 33 -7.71 -13.40 3.12
CA GLU A 33 -8.14 -14.75 3.51
C GLU A 33 -9.51 -14.69 4.19
N ALA A 34 -10.50 -15.46 3.71
CA ALA A 34 -11.76 -15.66 4.42
C ALA A 34 -11.65 -16.89 5.33
N ARG A 35 -11.89 -16.72 6.64
CA ARG A 35 -11.86 -17.83 7.61
C ARG A 35 -13.01 -17.73 8.61
N GLN A 36 -13.33 -18.85 9.24
CA GLN A 36 -14.20 -18.83 10.40
C GLN A 36 -13.52 -18.12 11.58
N GLN A 37 -14.32 -17.44 12.40
CA GLN A 37 -13.86 -16.85 13.64
C GLN A 37 -13.55 -17.95 14.65
N THR A 38 -12.45 -17.79 15.37
CA THR A 38 -12.10 -18.65 16.50
C THR A 38 -12.09 -17.82 17.79
N THR A 39 -12.30 -18.49 18.92
CA THR A 39 -12.01 -17.94 20.25
C THR A 39 -10.48 -17.89 20.47
N PRO A 40 -9.99 -17.20 21.51
CA PRO A 40 -8.58 -17.24 21.89
C PRO A 40 -8.06 -18.66 22.14
N GLU A 41 -8.93 -19.57 22.59
CA GLU A 41 -8.64 -20.98 22.84
C GLU A 41 -8.66 -21.83 21.55
N GLY A 42 -8.89 -21.22 20.38
CA GLY A 42 -8.89 -21.90 19.08
C GLY A 42 -10.22 -22.54 18.69
N VAL A 43 -11.29 -22.34 19.45
CA VAL A 43 -12.61 -22.95 19.17
C VAL A 43 -13.34 -22.16 18.08
N ALA A 44 -13.80 -22.86 17.05
CA ALA A 44 -14.58 -22.25 15.96
C ALA A 44 -15.90 -21.67 16.47
N LYS A 45 -16.20 -20.43 16.09
CA LYS A 45 -17.40 -19.71 16.52
C LYS A 45 -18.53 -19.88 15.52
N THR A 46 -19.72 -20.15 16.05
CA THR A 46 -20.97 -20.26 15.31
C THR A 46 -22.00 -19.27 15.88
N PHE A 47 -22.93 -18.84 15.03
CA PHE A 47 -24.14 -18.14 15.43
C PHE A 47 -25.10 -19.09 16.17
N ASP A 48 -26.10 -18.54 16.86
CA ASP A 48 -27.10 -19.31 17.62
C ASP A 48 -27.89 -20.31 16.74
N ASN A 49 -27.95 -20.06 15.43
CA ASN A 49 -28.58 -20.92 14.43
C ASN A 49 -27.66 -22.02 13.88
N GLY A 50 -26.40 -22.09 14.34
CA GLY A 50 -25.41 -23.08 13.89
C GLY A 50 -24.50 -22.61 12.74
N ASP A 51 -24.77 -21.47 12.11
CA ASP A 51 -23.96 -21.00 10.98
C ASP A 51 -22.55 -20.54 11.43
N PRO A 52 -21.50 -20.77 10.63
CA PRO A 52 -20.15 -20.32 10.96
C PRO A 52 -20.05 -18.78 10.92
N MET A 53 -19.46 -18.20 11.98
CA MET A 53 -19.15 -16.77 11.98
C MET A 53 -17.91 -16.50 11.13
N MET A 54 -18.08 -15.99 9.91
CA MET A 54 -16.96 -15.70 9.01
C MET A 54 -16.30 -14.34 9.28
N GLN A 55 -15.00 -14.25 9.02
CA GLN A 55 -14.20 -13.02 9.03
C GLN A 55 -13.23 -13.02 7.84
N ILE A 56 -12.86 -11.82 7.39
CA ILE A 56 -11.82 -11.63 6.37
C ILE A 56 -10.56 -11.12 7.07
N ILE A 57 -9.41 -11.73 6.81
CA ILE A 57 -8.11 -11.26 7.26
C ILE A 57 -7.45 -10.54 6.09
N VAL A 58 -7.06 -9.28 6.31
CA VAL A 58 -6.26 -8.52 5.36
C VAL A 58 -4.96 -8.14 6.01
N GLN A 59 -3.83 -8.49 5.40
CA GLN A 59 -2.52 -8.02 5.84
C GLN A 59 -2.20 -6.71 5.14
N VAL A 60 -1.97 -5.66 5.92
CA VAL A 60 -1.60 -4.33 5.42
C VAL A 60 -0.23 -3.93 5.96
N HIS A 61 0.64 -3.43 5.08
CA HIS A 61 1.88 -2.78 5.50
C HIS A 61 1.56 -1.36 5.91
N THR A 62 1.79 -1.06 7.18
CA THR A 62 1.55 0.24 7.81
C THR A 62 2.90 0.91 8.10
N ASP A 63 2.90 2.24 8.21
CA ASP A 63 4.09 2.98 8.63
C ASP A 63 4.36 2.89 10.14
N ALA A 64 3.41 2.35 10.91
CA ALA A 64 3.49 2.21 12.35
C ALA A 64 4.31 0.96 12.74
N ARG A 65 5.61 1.16 13.00
CA ARG A 65 6.49 0.15 13.62
C ARG A 65 6.57 0.35 15.12
N ASP A 66 6.61 -0.76 15.87
CA ASP A 66 6.90 -0.73 17.30
C ASP A 66 8.41 -0.49 17.52
N PRO A 67 8.84 0.63 18.11
CA PRO A 67 10.26 0.91 18.33
C PRO A 67 10.93 -0.04 19.32
N GLN A 68 10.15 -0.77 20.13
CA GLN A 68 10.67 -1.72 21.12
C GLN A 68 10.80 -3.14 20.56
N ASP A 69 10.30 -3.39 19.35
CA ASP A 69 10.36 -4.69 18.69
C ASP A 69 11.11 -4.54 17.35
N ALA A 70 12.38 -4.94 17.35
CA ALA A 70 13.24 -4.85 16.18
C ALA A 70 12.77 -5.75 15.01
N ASP A 71 11.97 -6.78 15.29
CA ASP A 71 11.43 -7.70 14.31
C ASP A 71 10.06 -7.25 13.76
N ASP A 72 9.58 -6.07 14.16
CA ASP A 72 8.36 -5.48 13.63
C ASP A 72 8.54 -5.01 12.18
N ASP A 73 8.06 -5.83 11.25
CA ASP A 73 8.07 -5.60 9.82
C ASP A 73 7.12 -4.48 9.34
N GLY A 74 6.32 -3.90 10.25
CA GLY A 74 5.30 -2.90 9.94
C GLY A 74 4.01 -3.48 9.36
N VAL A 75 3.91 -4.80 9.19
CA VAL A 75 2.71 -5.47 8.70
C VAL A 75 1.73 -5.69 9.84
N ARG A 76 0.45 -5.42 9.56
CA ARG A 76 -0.66 -5.61 10.49
C ARG A 76 -1.77 -6.44 9.86
N ALA A 77 -2.30 -7.39 10.61
CA ALA A 77 -3.48 -8.15 10.24
C ALA A 77 -4.75 -7.41 10.68
N LEU A 78 -5.58 -7.01 9.72
CA LEU A 78 -6.92 -6.48 9.91
C LEU A 78 -7.94 -7.63 9.87
N TYR A 79 -8.62 -7.85 10.99
CA TYR A 79 -9.73 -8.80 11.09
C TYR A 79 -11.07 -8.12 10.82
N ILE A 80 -11.49 -8.16 9.56
CA ILE A 80 -12.67 -7.49 9.05
C ILE A 80 -13.90 -8.39 9.29
N LYS A 81 -14.84 -7.89 10.11
CA LYS A 81 -16.10 -8.56 10.46
C LYS A 81 -17.17 -7.55 10.87
N GLY A 82 -18.44 -7.97 10.89
CA GLY A 82 -19.56 -7.13 11.37
C GLY A 82 -19.61 -5.76 10.67
N ASN A 83 -19.71 -4.68 11.45
CA ASN A 83 -19.78 -3.31 10.90
C ASN A 83 -18.54 -2.90 10.08
N MET A 84 -17.35 -3.41 10.43
CA MET A 84 -16.14 -3.15 9.65
C MET A 84 -16.24 -3.77 8.26
N LEU A 85 -16.83 -4.96 8.15
CA LEU A 85 -17.06 -5.60 6.86
C LEU A 85 -18.00 -4.77 5.98
N SER A 86 -19.06 -4.21 6.55
CA SER A 86 -19.96 -3.30 5.82
C SER A 86 -19.22 -2.05 5.33
N ALA A 87 -18.46 -1.39 6.22
CA ALA A 87 -17.71 -0.19 5.87
C ALA A 87 -16.68 -0.44 4.75
N VAL A 88 -15.91 -1.52 4.85
CA VAL A 88 -14.91 -1.88 3.83
C VAL A 88 -15.57 -2.29 2.53
N ARG A 89 -16.67 -3.06 2.58
CA ARG A 89 -17.44 -3.43 1.38
C ARG A 89 -17.94 -2.18 0.64
N ASP A 90 -18.46 -1.20 1.37
CA ASP A 90 -18.93 0.04 0.77
C ASP A 90 -17.77 0.84 0.17
N ALA A 91 -16.61 0.89 0.83
CA ALA A 91 -15.41 1.54 0.30
C ALA A 91 -14.92 0.90 -1.01
N VAL A 92 -14.85 -0.44 -1.05
CA VAL A 92 -14.44 -1.21 -2.25
C VAL A 92 -15.45 -1.03 -3.39
N ARG A 93 -16.75 -1.04 -3.08
CA ARG A 93 -17.80 -0.77 -4.07
C ARG A 93 -17.70 0.64 -4.65
N LYS A 94 -17.44 1.64 -3.80
CA LYS A 94 -17.26 3.04 -4.22
C LYS A 94 -16.05 3.24 -5.13
N SER A 95 -15.00 2.43 -4.97
CA SER A 95 -13.84 2.49 -5.87
C SER A 95 -14.06 1.77 -7.20
N GLY A 96 -15.19 1.07 -7.38
CA GLY A 96 -15.47 0.24 -8.55
C GLY A 96 -14.68 -1.08 -8.59
N ALA A 97 -13.95 -1.42 -7.53
CA ALA A 97 -13.21 -2.68 -7.47
C ALA A 97 -14.17 -3.86 -7.16
N LYS A 98 -13.83 -5.04 -7.67
CA LYS A 98 -14.62 -6.27 -7.41
C LYS A 98 -14.31 -6.90 -6.06
N GLY A 99 -13.22 -6.49 -5.42
CA GLY A 99 -12.73 -7.04 -4.16
C GLY A 99 -11.54 -6.25 -3.64
N ILE A 100 -10.96 -6.71 -2.55
CA ILE A 100 -9.72 -6.15 -2.00
C ILE A 100 -8.55 -6.79 -2.75
N GLU A 101 -7.77 -5.97 -3.43
CA GLU A 101 -6.66 -6.41 -4.29
C GLU A 101 -5.31 -6.22 -3.60
N VAL A 102 -4.35 -7.09 -3.93
CA VAL A 102 -2.96 -6.92 -3.47
C VAL A 102 -2.40 -5.63 -4.06
N GLY A 103 -1.79 -4.82 -3.21
CA GLY A 103 -1.24 -3.53 -3.56
C GLY A 103 -2.21 -2.36 -3.49
N ALA A 104 -3.49 -2.60 -3.20
CA ALA A 104 -4.45 -1.56 -2.85
C ALA A 104 -4.05 -0.86 -1.54
N THR A 105 -4.49 0.38 -1.36
CA THR A 105 -4.40 1.05 -0.06
C THR A 105 -5.75 0.95 0.64
N LEU A 106 -5.77 0.34 1.82
CA LEU A 106 -6.93 0.23 2.67
C LEU A 106 -6.72 1.08 3.92
N THR A 107 -7.66 1.98 4.17
CA THR A 107 -7.71 2.81 5.37
C THR A 107 -8.99 2.49 6.13
N VAL A 108 -8.87 2.16 7.41
CA VAL A 108 -9.99 1.89 8.31
C VAL A 108 -9.87 2.79 9.53
N THR A 109 -10.95 3.48 9.88
CA THR A 109 -11.03 4.39 11.03
C THR A 109 -12.16 3.96 11.95
N TYR A 110 -11.87 3.84 13.24
CA TYR A 110 -12.91 3.62 14.26
C TYR A 110 -13.62 4.94 14.56
N THR A 111 -14.91 5.04 14.25
CA THR A 111 -15.66 6.31 14.30
C THR A 111 -16.51 6.50 15.55
N GLY A 112 -16.74 5.44 16.33
CA GLY A 112 -17.56 5.50 17.53
C GLY A 112 -18.26 4.18 17.82
N ASP A 113 -18.98 4.12 18.93
CA ASP A 113 -19.82 2.98 19.27
C ASP A 113 -21.25 3.21 18.79
N GLY A 114 -21.88 2.16 18.28
CA GLY A 114 -23.28 2.16 17.88
C GLY A 114 -24.23 1.92 19.06
N GLU A 115 -25.52 1.83 18.77
CA GLU A 115 -26.53 1.61 19.80
C GLU A 115 -26.38 0.23 20.46
N LYS A 116 -26.35 0.23 21.79
CA LYS A 116 -26.34 -1.00 22.60
C LYS A 116 -27.75 -1.60 22.64
N LYS A 117 -28.00 -2.56 21.76
CA LYS A 117 -29.32 -3.22 21.62
C LYS A 117 -29.77 -4.03 22.84
N ARG A 118 -28.84 -4.48 23.69
CA ARG A 118 -29.13 -5.26 24.91
C ARG A 118 -28.17 -4.87 26.02
N ALA A 119 -28.66 -4.77 27.25
CA ALA A 119 -27.85 -4.42 28.43
C ALA A 119 -26.65 -5.36 28.64
N ALA A 120 -26.79 -6.64 28.27
CA ALA A 120 -25.73 -7.65 28.36
C ALA A 120 -24.69 -7.57 27.23
N TRP A 121 -24.93 -6.81 26.16
CA TRP A 121 -24.06 -6.78 24.99
C TRP A 121 -23.19 -5.53 24.99
N SER A 122 -21.95 -5.65 24.49
CA SER A 122 -21.12 -4.47 24.24
C SER A 122 -21.69 -3.68 23.06
N ALA A 123 -21.59 -2.35 23.13
CA ALA A 123 -21.95 -1.49 22.02
C ALA A 123 -21.09 -1.86 20.79
N PRO A 124 -21.69 -2.03 19.60
CA PRO A 124 -20.95 -2.48 18.43
C PRO A 124 -20.10 -1.32 17.89
N LYS A 125 -18.80 -1.56 17.72
CA LYS A 125 -17.90 -0.56 17.10
C LYS A 125 -18.35 -0.22 15.68
N LEU A 126 -18.36 1.06 15.33
CA LEU A 126 -18.63 1.60 14.01
C LEU A 126 -17.33 2.02 13.33
N TYR A 127 -17.28 1.83 12.01
CA TYR A 127 -16.07 2.10 11.24
C TYR A 127 -16.41 2.89 9.99
N SER A 128 -15.46 3.74 9.59
CA SER A 128 -15.37 4.28 8.24
C SER A 128 -14.20 3.62 7.53
N ALA A 129 -14.33 3.38 6.23
CA ALA A 129 -13.25 2.84 5.43
C ALA A 129 -13.09 3.60 4.12
N THR A 130 -11.86 3.68 3.63
CA THR A 130 -11.51 4.19 2.31
C THR A 130 -10.64 3.14 1.63
N TYR A 131 -10.92 2.91 0.35
CA TYR A 131 -10.19 1.94 -0.46
C TYR A 131 -9.73 2.63 -1.73
N ILE A 132 -8.43 2.53 -2.01
CA ILE A 132 -7.81 3.00 -3.24
C ILE A 132 -7.28 1.75 -3.94
N ALA A 133 -7.84 1.44 -5.10
CA ALA A 133 -7.39 0.32 -5.92
C ALA A 133 -5.89 0.47 -6.23
N PRO A 134 -5.15 -0.64 -6.41
CA PRO A 134 -3.77 -0.54 -6.86
C PRO A 134 -3.74 0.27 -8.17
N PRO A 135 -2.69 1.08 -8.42
CA PRO A 135 -2.51 1.64 -9.74
C PRO A 135 -2.54 0.48 -10.73
N ALA A 136 -3.37 0.59 -11.78
CA ALA A 136 -3.39 -0.40 -12.83
C ALA A 136 -1.93 -0.65 -13.26
N PRO A 137 -1.53 -1.92 -13.51
CA PRO A 137 -0.23 -2.15 -14.11
C PRO A 137 -0.16 -1.24 -15.33
N ALA A 138 0.90 -0.45 -15.45
CA ALA A 138 1.12 0.46 -16.57
C ALA A 138 1.26 -0.40 -17.84
N ASN A 139 0.14 -0.91 -18.34
CA ASN A 139 0.03 -1.48 -19.65
C ASN A 139 0.11 -0.26 -20.56
N ASN A 140 1.30 -0.11 -21.14
CA ASN A 140 1.74 0.96 -22.03
C ASN A 140 0.94 0.98 -23.37
N ILE A 141 -0.40 0.88 -23.31
CA ILE A 141 -1.30 0.66 -24.46
C ILE A 141 -2.16 1.91 -24.73
N LEU A 142 -1.63 3.11 -24.53
CA LEU A 142 -2.29 4.33 -25.03
C LEU A 142 -1.29 5.35 -25.61
N MET A 143 -0.57 4.94 -26.65
CA MET A 143 -0.52 5.65 -27.93
C MET A 143 0.24 4.75 -28.90
N GLY A 144 -0.38 4.35 -30.01
CA GLY A 144 0.23 3.43 -30.96
C GLY A 144 1.57 3.92 -31.51
N GLN A 145 2.66 3.26 -31.13
CA GLN A 145 3.86 3.17 -31.93
C GLN A 145 4.29 1.70 -31.98
N PRO A 146 4.45 1.11 -33.18
CA PRO A 146 4.90 -0.27 -33.30
C PRO A 146 6.34 -0.38 -32.80
N THR A 147 6.54 -1.08 -31.69
CA THR A 147 7.87 -1.51 -31.24
C THR A 147 8.29 -2.72 -32.07
N THR A 148 9.09 -2.49 -33.11
CA THR A 148 9.92 -3.54 -33.72
C THR A 148 10.97 -4.01 -32.69
N PRO A 149 11.29 -5.31 -32.63
CA PRO A 149 12.27 -5.83 -31.70
C PRO A 149 13.67 -5.32 -32.07
N ALA A 150 14.31 -4.62 -31.13
CA ALA A 150 15.67 -4.11 -31.29
C ALA A 150 16.69 -5.27 -31.19
N PRO A 151 17.65 -5.39 -32.13
CA PRO A 151 18.78 -6.29 -32.01
C PRO A 151 19.67 -5.91 -30.81
N GLN A 152 20.28 -6.93 -30.20
CA GLN A 152 21.18 -6.81 -29.05
C GLN A 152 22.30 -5.80 -29.32
N ALA A 153 22.37 -4.74 -28.51
CA ALA A 153 23.41 -3.72 -28.60
C ALA A 153 24.68 -4.14 -27.85
N VAL A 154 25.80 -4.06 -28.58
CA VAL A 154 27.19 -4.12 -28.12
C VAL A 154 27.50 -3.01 -27.08
N PRO A 155 28.59 -3.12 -26.28
CA PRO A 155 28.89 -2.17 -25.22
C PRO A 155 29.14 -0.76 -25.78
N ALA A 156 28.33 0.21 -25.34
CA ALA A 156 28.50 1.62 -25.70
C ALA A 156 29.59 2.27 -24.82
N THR A 157 30.56 2.90 -25.48
CA THR A 157 31.50 3.85 -24.89
C THR A 157 30.77 5.03 -24.23
N PRO A 158 31.28 5.58 -23.11
CA PRO A 158 30.67 6.74 -22.47
C PRO A 158 30.75 7.99 -23.37
N PRO A 159 29.72 8.85 -23.38
CA PRO A 159 29.74 10.09 -24.15
C PRO A 159 30.79 11.08 -23.62
N PRO A 160 31.39 11.92 -24.48
CA PRO A 160 32.44 12.86 -24.10
C PRO A 160 31.89 13.97 -23.20
N ALA A 161 32.66 14.31 -22.17
CA ALA A 161 32.38 15.42 -21.26
C ALA A 161 32.42 16.77 -22.02
N ASP A 162 31.33 17.53 -21.92
CA ASP A 162 31.14 18.86 -22.52
C ASP A 162 32.06 19.88 -21.81
N THR A 163 33.26 20.05 -22.34
CA THR A 163 34.30 20.94 -21.83
C THR A 163 34.00 22.42 -22.17
N ALA A 164 34.35 23.32 -21.25
CA ALA A 164 34.13 24.76 -21.41
C ALA A 164 34.96 25.32 -22.59
N PRO A 165 34.43 26.29 -23.38
CA PRO A 165 35.16 26.93 -24.46
C PRO A 165 36.31 27.82 -23.95
N ALA A 166 37.35 28.01 -24.79
CA ALA A 166 38.55 28.76 -24.43
C ALA A 166 38.22 30.23 -24.07
N GLY A 167 38.64 30.67 -22.88
CA GLY A 167 38.37 32.02 -22.35
C GLY A 167 37.23 32.09 -21.33
N VAL A 168 36.51 30.99 -21.08
CA VAL A 168 35.49 30.90 -20.03
C VAL A 168 36.03 30.12 -18.84
N ASP A 169 35.93 30.69 -17.64
CA ASP A 169 36.34 30.02 -16.41
C ASP A 169 35.50 28.74 -16.20
N PRO A 170 36.14 27.57 -16.02
CA PRO A 170 35.45 26.29 -15.91
C PRO A 170 34.55 26.19 -14.65
N ALA A 171 34.86 26.90 -13.57
CA ALA A 171 34.01 26.92 -12.38
C ALA A 171 32.71 27.70 -12.60
N LEU A 172 32.79 28.79 -13.39
CA LEU A 172 31.62 29.57 -13.80
C LEU A 172 30.76 28.78 -14.81
N TRP A 173 31.39 28.05 -15.73
CA TRP A 173 30.72 27.20 -16.71
C TRP A 173 29.91 26.05 -16.07
N ALA A 174 30.42 25.48 -14.98
CA ALA A 174 29.73 24.42 -14.23
C ALA A 174 28.48 24.92 -13.47
N GLN A 175 28.43 26.21 -13.12
CA GLN A 175 27.29 26.82 -12.43
C GLN A 175 26.22 27.38 -13.39
N MET A 176 26.53 27.51 -14.69
CA MET A 176 25.58 27.99 -15.69
C MET A 176 24.61 26.90 -16.13
N SER A 177 23.33 27.28 -16.26
CA SER A 177 22.30 26.37 -16.78
C SER A 177 22.52 26.05 -18.26
N THR A 178 21.96 24.94 -18.71
CA THR A 178 22.10 24.45 -20.09
C THR A 178 21.68 25.50 -21.13
N ASP A 179 20.63 26.28 -20.86
CA ASP A 179 20.17 27.38 -21.71
C ASP A 179 21.15 28.56 -21.77
N GLN A 180 21.79 28.90 -20.64
CA GLN A 180 22.79 29.97 -20.59
C GLN A 180 24.05 29.57 -21.36
N ARG A 181 24.48 28.31 -21.22
CA ARG A 181 25.63 27.74 -21.94
C ARG A 181 25.39 27.71 -23.45
N ALA A 182 24.17 27.36 -23.89
CA ALA A 182 23.80 27.35 -25.30
C ALA A 182 23.80 28.76 -25.92
N LYS A 183 23.28 29.76 -25.19
CA LYS A 183 23.28 31.16 -25.64
C LYS A 183 24.68 31.77 -25.70
N LEU A 184 25.55 31.44 -24.73
CA LEU A 184 26.94 31.93 -24.72
C LEU A 184 27.74 31.37 -25.91
N ARG A 185 27.52 30.10 -26.24
CA ARG A 185 28.13 29.45 -27.41
C ARG A 185 27.63 30.05 -28.73
N ALA A 186 26.34 30.40 -28.81
CA ALA A 186 25.78 31.08 -29.97
C ALA A 186 26.32 32.52 -30.16
N ALA A 187 26.70 33.19 -29.07
CA ALA A 187 27.29 34.53 -29.11
C ALA A 187 28.80 34.54 -29.43
N MET A 188 29.52 33.44 -29.17
CA MET A 188 30.96 33.30 -29.41
C MET A 188 31.31 32.65 -30.76
N GLY A 189 30.31 32.36 -31.61
CA GLY A 189 30.47 31.75 -32.93
C GLY A 189 30.35 32.75 -34.09
N GLN A 190 31.42 33.51 -34.32
CA GLN A 190 31.89 33.96 -35.64
C GLN A 190 33.39 33.66 -35.69
#